data_AF-X1PQR5-F1
#
_entry.id   AF-X1PQR5-F1
#
_cell.length_a   1.000
_cell.length_b   1.000
_cell.length_c   1.000
_cell.angle_alpha   90.00
_cell.angle_beta   90.00
_cell.angle_gamma   90.00
#
_symmetry.space_group_name_H-M   'P 1'
#
loop_
_entity.id
_entity.type
_entity.pdbx_description
1 polymer ?
#
loop_
_entity_poly.entity_id
_entity_poly.type
_entity_poly.pdbx_seq_one_letter_code
_entity_poly.pdbx_strand_id
1 'polypeptide(L)'
;PNQYQCPYQFKDGELVDAAIFIKDKIIPIDAKFSLENYNKILEEKNLAQKEKLEKIFKQDLKNRIEETAKYIRPNEGTMDFAFMFIPSEGIYYDLLINQVGGIKSNTYDLIEYAFKEKHVIIVSPTSFYAYLQTVLQGLRALQIEESAKQIIKKVEDLQKHLLNYNSFLQKLGSNLGTTVNTYNQTYKEFAKIDKDITELTEGKKTIKPLQLDKPTDPE
;
A
#
# COMPACT_ATOMS: atom_id res chain seq x y z
N PRO A 1 -2.24 -12.77 -6.72
CA PRO A 1 -2.09 -13.51 -8.00
C PRO A 1 -1.59 -12.72 -9.22
N ASN A 2 -1.48 -11.37 -9.18
CA ASN A 2 -1.00 -10.56 -10.32
C ASN A 2 0.29 -9.76 -10.00
N GLN A 3 1.19 -10.26 -9.17
CA GLN A 3 2.36 -9.49 -8.72
C GLN A 3 3.55 -9.58 -9.69
N TYR A 4 3.52 -10.52 -10.65
CA TYR A 4 4.52 -10.62 -11.70
C TYR A 4 3.94 -11.29 -12.96
N GLN A 5 4.64 -11.18 -14.07
CA GLN A 5 4.33 -11.85 -15.34
C GLN A 5 5.62 -12.26 -16.05
N CYS A 6 5.62 -13.46 -16.66
CA CYS A 6 6.73 -14.01 -17.43
C CYS A 6 6.21 -14.72 -18.70
N PRO A 7 6.58 -14.29 -19.92
CA PRO A 7 7.24 -13.03 -20.27
C PRO A 7 6.25 -11.84 -20.26
N TYR A 8 6.78 -10.62 -20.22
CA TYR A 8 6.00 -9.39 -20.33
C TYR A 8 6.30 -8.66 -21.64
N GLN A 9 5.24 -8.22 -22.33
CA GLN A 9 5.34 -7.53 -23.62
C GLN A 9 5.01 -6.05 -23.45
N PHE A 10 5.89 -5.19 -23.95
CA PHE A 10 5.66 -3.75 -24.04
C PHE A 10 4.82 -3.39 -25.28
N LYS A 11 4.33 -2.15 -25.36
CA LYS A 11 3.40 -1.70 -26.42
C LYS A 11 3.99 -1.78 -27.83
N ASP A 12 5.30 -1.65 -27.97
CA ASP A 12 6.02 -1.76 -29.24
C ASP A 12 6.32 -3.21 -29.65
N GLY A 13 5.97 -4.17 -28.80
CA GLY A 13 6.17 -5.59 -29.04
C GLY A 13 7.46 -6.17 -28.45
N GLU A 14 8.34 -5.37 -27.85
CA GLU A 14 9.54 -5.89 -27.16
C GLU A 14 9.13 -6.75 -25.95
N LEU A 15 9.86 -7.86 -25.74
CA LEU A 15 9.60 -8.84 -24.69
C LEU A 15 10.75 -8.83 -23.67
N VAL A 16 10.39 -8.59 -22.41
CA VAL A 16 11.25 -8.81 -21.25
C VAL A 16 10.93 -10.16 -20.62
N ASP A 17 11.94 -10.83 -20.06
CA ASP A 17 11.78 -12.18 -19.51
C ASP A 17 10.79 -12.23 -18.34
N ALA A 18 10.82 -11.22 -17.48
CA ALA A 18 9.86 -11.06 -16.40
C ALA A 18 9.60 -9.59 -16.07
N ALA A 19 8.43 -9.33 -15.51
CA ALA A 19 8.05 -8.03 -14.96
C ALA A 19 7.37 -8.21 -13.60
N ILE A 20 7.77 -7.42 -12.61
CA ILE A 20 7.09 -7.33 -11.30
C ILE A 20 6.18 -6.11 -11.30
N PHE A 21 4.98 -6.26 -10.77
CA PHE A 21 4.01 -5.18 -10.63
C PHE A 21 3.91 -4.70 -9.18
N ILE A 22 4.18 -3.42 -8.97
CA ILE A 22 4.06 -2.72 -7.68
C ILE A 22 3.09 -1.57 -7.88
N LYS A 23 1.84 -1.74 -7.44
CA LYS A 23 0.76 -0.78 -7.71
C LYS A 23 0.61 -0.53 -9.22
N ASP A 24 0.90 0.70 -9.65
CA ASP A 24 0.87 1.20 -11.02
C ASP A 24 2.23 1.16 -11.71
N LYS A 25 3.26 0.62 -11.04
CA LYS A 25 4.64 0.58 -11.53
C LYS A 25 5.10 -0.83 -11.90
N ILE A 26 5.96 -0.89 -12.90
CA ILE A 26 6.54 -2.12 -13.46
C ILE A 26 8.04 -2.14 -13.19
N ILE A 27 8.58 -3.23 -12.66
CA ILE A 27 10.03 -3.46 -12.60
C ILE A 27 10.39 -4.56 -13.62
N PRO A 28 11.04 -4.20 -14.72
CA PRO A 28 11.52 -5.18 -15.71
C PRO A 28 12.70 -6.00 -15.17
N ILE A 29 12.77 -7.27 -15.57
CA ILE A 29 13.86 -8.18 -15.22
C ILE A 29 14.32 -8.91 -16.49
N ASP A 30 15.57 -8.68 -16.89
CA ASP A 30 16.23 -9.43 -17.96
C ASP A 30 17.14 -10.51 -17.36
N ALA A 31 16.98 -11.76 -17.80
CA ALA A 31 17.72 -12.92 -17.34
C ALA A 31 18.50 -13.62 -18.47
N LYS A 32 18.72 -12.94 -19.61
CA LYS A 32 19.37 -13.50 -20.82
C LYS A 32 20.90 -13.58 -20.72
N PHE A 33 21.45 -13.68 -19.51
CA PHE A 33 22.88 -13.76 -19.31
C PHE A 33 23.39 -15.19 -19.57
N SER A 34 24.19 -15.36 -20.62
CA SER A 34 24.82 -16.65 -20.95
C SER A 34 26.11 -16.86 -20.15
N LEU A 35 26.23 -18.02 -19.51
CA LEU A 35 27.43 -18.42 -18.76
C LEU A 35 28.53 -19.02 -19.65
N GLU A 36 28.27 -19.19 -20.94
CA GLU A 36 29.16 -19.96 -21.83
C GLU A 36 30.54 -19.31 -21.98
N ASN A 37 30.60 -18.00 -22.21
CA ASN A 37 31.87 -17.29 -22.36
C ASN A 37 32.65 -17.23 -21.05
N TYR A 38 31.96 -17.20 -19.91
CA TYR A 38 32.60 -17.29 -18.61
C TYR A 38 33.23 -18.68 -18.37
N ASN A 39 32.51 -19.75 -18.68
CA ASN A 39 33.04 -21.11 -18.55
C ASN A 39 34.29 -21.31 -19.43
N LYS A 40 34.30 -20.76 -20.65
CA LYS A 40 35.49 -20.76 -21.53
C LYS A 40 36.69 -20.07 -20.89
N ILE A 41 36.49 -18.97 -20.16
CA ILE A 41 37.58 -18.27 -19.45
C ILE A 41 38.15 -19.13 -18.31
N LEU A 42 37.29 -19.86 -17.59
CA LEU A 42 37.73 -20.73 -16.49
C LEU A 42 38.54 -21.94 -16.96
N GLU A 43 38.16 -22.52 -18.10
CA GLU A 43 38.79 -23.71 -18.67
C GLU A 43 40.08 -23.38 -19.45
N GLU A 44 40.26 -22.12 -19.88
CA GLU A 44 41.41 -21.68 -20.66
C GLU A 44 42.68 -21.59 -19.80
N LYS A 45 43.71 -22.35 -20.23
CA LYS A 45 45.02 -22.42 -19.56
C LYS A 45 46.04 -21.47 -20.16
N ASN A 46 45.84 -21.06 -21.42
CA ASN A 46 46.71 -20.10 -22.09
C ASN A 46 46.35 -18.68 -21.67
N LEU A 47 47.27 -18.01 -20.96
CA LEU A 47 47.08 -16.65 -20.44
C LEU A 47 46.71 -15.64 -21.54
N ALA A 48 47.35 -15.70 -22.70
CA ALA A 48 47.08 -14.76 -23.79
C ALA A 48 45.69 -14.97 -24.42
N GLN A 49 45.20 -16.21 -24.44
CA GLN A 49 43.86 -16.51 -24.92
C GLN A 49 42.80 -16.17 -23.87
N LYS A 50 43.11 -16.40 -22.60
CA LYS A 50 42.28 -16.02 -21.46
C LYS A 50 42.00 -14.52 -21.44
N GLU A 51 43.03 -13.68 -21.58
CA GLU A 51 42.86 -12.22 -21.67
C GLU A 51 41.94 -11.77 -22.82
N LYS A 52 41.97 -12.47 -23.96
CA LYS A 52 41.06 -12.17 -25.09
C LYS A 52 39.61 -12.53 -24.74
N LEU A 53 39.39 -13.70 -24.16
CA LEU A 53 38.06 -14.15 -23.75
C LEU A 53 37.48 -13.22 -22.68
N GLU A 54 38.30 -12.73 -21.75
CA GLU A 54 37.89 -11.75 -20.73
C GLU A 54 37.43 -10.42 -21.34
N LYS A 55 38.11 -9.93 -22.39
CA LYS A 55 37.67 -8.72 -23.13
C LYS A 55 36.33 -8.93 -23.83
N ILE A 56 36.14 -10.10 -24.45
CA ILE A 56 34.88 -10.47 -25.10
C ILE A 56 33.76 -10.51 -24.06
N PHE A 57 33.99 -11.18 -22.93
CA PHE A 57 33.03 -11.27 -21.83
C PHE A 57 32.63 -9.90 -21.27
N LYS A 58 33.58 -8.98 -21.08
CA LYS A 58 33.29 -7.60 -20.67
C LYS A 58 32.40 -6.88 -21.69
N GLN A 59 32.67 -7.04 -22.98
CA GLN A 59 31.84 -6.44 -24.03
C GLN A 59 30.44 -7.05 -24.07
N ASP A 60 30.32 -8.36 -23.91
CA ASP A 60 29.04 -9.05 -23.85
C ASP A 60 28.20 -8.56 -22.68
N LEU A 61 28.81 -8.44 -21.49
CA LEU A 61 28.15 -7.91 -20.30
C LEU A 61 27.67 -6.47 -20.52
N LYS A 62 28.50 -5.61 -21.13
CA LYS A 62 28.10 -4.25 -21.50
C LYS A 62 26.89 -4.25 -22.45
N ASN A 63 26.91 -5.10 -23.47
CA ASN A 63 25.79 -5.23 -24.41
C ASN A 63 24.52 -5.72 -23.70
N ARG A 64 24.62 -6.62 -22.73
CA ARG A 64 23.48 -7.06 -21.91
C ARG A 64 22.91 -5.94 -21.04
N ILE A 65 23.77 -5.12 -20.43
CA ILE A 65 23.35 -3.93 -19.69
C ILE A 65 22.59 -2.98 -20.61
N GLU A 66 23.13 -2.70 -21.80
CA GLU A 66 22.47 -1.82 -22.77
C GLU A 66 21.13 -2.38 -23.25
N GLU A 67 21.02 -3.70 -23.46
CA GLU A 67 19.75 -4.36 -23.79
C GLU A 67 18.75 -4.25 -22.63
N THR A 68 19.18 -4.55 -21.41
CA THR A 68 18.32 -4.46 -20.21
C THR A 68 17.79 -3.04 -20.01
N ALA A 69 18.62 -2.02 -20.27
CA ALA A 69 18.23 -0.63 -20.13
C ALA A 69 17.08 -0.22 -21.08
N LYS A 70 16.87 -0.91 -22.20
CA LYS A 70 15.76 -0.64 -23.13
C LYS A 70 14.38 -0.90 -22.52
N TYR A 71 14.33 -1.77 -21.51
CA TYR A 71 13.09 -2.07 -20.81
C TYR A 71 12.72 -1.00 -19.77
N ILE A 72 13.61 -0.03 -19.49
CA ILE A 72 13.31 1.12 -18.63
C ILE A 72 12.50 2.14 -19.44
N ARG A 73 11.18 2.09 -19.25
CA ARG A 73 10.18 2.84 -20.02
C ARG A 73 9.17 3.51 -19.09
N PRO A 74 9.53 4.64 -18.44
CA PRO A 74 8.62 5.34 -17.51
C PRO A 74 7.30 5.78 -18.17
N ASN A 75 7.32 6.07 -19.48
CA ASN A 75 6.14 6.36 -20.30
C ASN A 75 5.17 5.17 -20.45
N GLU A 76 5.63 3.96 -20.21
CA GLU A 76 4.83 2.72 -20.17
C GLU A 76 4.59 2.22 -18.74
N GLY A 77 4.96 3.02 -17.73
CA GLY A 77 4.70 2.71 -16.32
C GLY A 77 5.82 1.94 -15.62
N THR A 78 7.00 1.79 -16.21
CA THR A 78 8.12 1.19 -15.46
C THR A 78 8.63 2.13 -14.36
N MET A 79 9.37 1.56 -13.42
CA MET A 79 10.30 2.31 -12.59
C MET A 79 11.45 2.85 -13.45
N ASP A 80 12.23 3.77 -12.89
CA ASP A 80 13.41 4.37 -13.54
C ASP A 80 14.64 3.44 -13.49
N PHE A 81 14.43 2.14 -13.26
CA PHE A 81 15.47 1.12 -13.23
C PHE A 81 14.93 -0.25 -13.66
N ALA A 82 15.84 -1.15 -14.05
CA ALA A 82 15.55 -2.54 -14.36
C ALA A 82 16.56 -3.49 -13.68
N PHE A 83 16.17 -4.75 -13.49
CA PHE A 83 17.06 -5.78 -12.98
C PHE A 83 17.71 -6.57 -14.13
N MET A 84 19.02 -6.78 -14.05
CA MET A 84 19.73 -7.76 -14.87
C MET A 84 20.12 -8.93 -13.97
N PHE A 85 19.51 -10.08 -14.20
CA PHE A 85 19.66 -11.27 -13.37
C PHE A 85 20.80 -12.17 -13.87
N ILE A 86 21.72 -12.49 -12.97
CA ILE A 86 22.83 -13.43 -13.20
C ILE A 86 22.53 -14.71 -12.40
N PRO A 87 22.29 -15.88 -13.05
CA PRO A 87 21.87 -17.11 -12.40
C PRO A 87 23.00 -17.86 -11.67
N SER A 88 24.04 -17.15 -11.21
CA SER A 88 25.16 -17.74 -10.48
C SER A 88 25.76 -16.72 -9.51
N GLU A 89 25.76 -17.08 -8.23
CA GLU A 89 26.32 -16.24 -7.19
C GLU A 89 27.84 -16.07 -7.35
N GLY A 90 28.56 -17.15 -7.71
CA GLY A 90 30.01 -17.10 -7.91
C GLY A 90 30.42 -16.16 -9.04
N ILE A 91 29.66 -16.16 -10.15
CA ILE A 91 29.93 -15.26 -11.29
C ILE A 91 29.63 -13.82 -10.92
N TYR A 92 28.53 -13.57 -10.21
CA TYR A 92 28.21 -12.26 -9.68
C TYR A 92 29.30 -11.72 -8.74
N TYR A 93 29.85 -12.55 -7.85
CA TYR A 93 30.97 -12.17 -6.99
C TYR A 93 32.26 -11.89 -7.77
N ASP A 94 32.60 -12.72 -8.76
CA ASP A 94 33.77 -12.49 -9.60
C ASP A 94 33.69 -11.15 -10.35
N LEU A 95 32.48 -10.80 -10.83
CA LEU A 95 32.21 -9.49 -11.45
C LEU A 95 32.41 -8.33 -10.48
N LEU A 96 31.97 -8.48 -9.22
CA LEU A 96 32.11 -7.46 -8.18
C LEU A 96 33.57 -7.28 -7.72
N ILE A 97 34.32 -8.37 -7.58
CA ILE A 97 35.61 -8.39 -6.87
C ILE A 97 36.80 -8.13 -7.80
N ASN A 98 36.65 -8.27 -9.12
CA ASN A 98 37.76 -8.09 -10.07
C ASN A 98 38.99 -8.94 -9.74
N GLN A 99 38.83 -10.26 -9.60
CA GLN A 99 39.97 -11.20 -9.67
C GLN A 99 39.93 -12.04 -10.95
N VAL A 100 39.70 -11.35 -12.06
CA VAL A 100 40.09 -11.86 -13.35
C VAL A 100 41.62 -11.75 -13.45
N GLY A 101 42.32 -12.82 -13.05
CA GLY A 101 43.66 -13.14 -13.53
C GLY A 101 44.77 -12.09 -13.38
N GLY A 102 44.73 -11.17 -12.40
CA GLY A 102 45.85 -10.28 -12.09
C GLY A 102 45.92 -8.94 -12.86
N ILE A 103 44.83 -8.50 -13.50
CA ILE A 103 44.79 -7.20 -14.20
C ILE A 103 43.97 -6.18 -13.41
N LYS A 104 44.64 -5.12 -12.93
CA LYS A 104 44.12 -4.01 -12.09
C LYS A 104 43.13 -3.03 -12.78
N SER A 105 42.28 -3.42 -13.72
CA SER A 105 41.38 -2.43 -14.38
C SER A 105 39.96 -2.90 -14.79
N ASN A 106 38.98 -2.14 -14.30
CA ASN A 106 37.76 -1.68 -15.00
C ASN A 106 36.49 -2.58 -15.08
N THR A 107 36.27 -3.60 -14.24
CA THR A 107 34.90 -4.18 -14.13
C THR A 107 34.05 -3.46 -13.08
N TYR A 108 34.68 -2.81 -12.10
CA TYR A 108 34.00 -1.88 -11.19
C TYR A 108 33.32 -0.75 -12.00
N ASP A 109 34.03 -0.21 -12.98
CA ASP A 109 33.51 0.76 -13.94
C ASP A 109 32.27 0.26 -14.66
N LEU A 110 32.15 -1.05 -14.93
CA LEU A 110 31.00 -1.59 -15.66
C LEU A 110 29.76 -1.74 -14.77
N ILE A 111 29.95 -2.09 -13.50
CA ILE A 111 28.87 -2.12 -12.50
C ILE A 111 28.42 -0.69 -12.20
N GLU A 112 29.37 0.23 -12.06
CA GLU A 112 29.08 1.65 -11.88
C GLU A 112 28.37 2.23 -13.10
N TYR A 113 28.81 1.90 -14.32
CA TYR A 113 28.13 2.23 -15.57
C TYR A 113 26.70 1.69 -15.62
N ALA A 114 26.51 0.41 -15.27
CA ALA A 114 25.19 -0.20 -15.22
C ALA A 114 24.27 0.58 -14.28
N PHE A 115 24.73 0.86 -13.06
CA PHE A 115 23.92 1.51 -12.04
C PHE A 115 23.70 3.00 -12.29
N LYS A 116 24.76 3.78 -12.54
CA LYS A 116 24.71 5.25 -12.62
C LYS A 116 24.27 5.76 -13.99
N GLU A 117 24.74 5.15 -15.07
CA GLU A 117 24.47 5.65 -16.42
C GLU A 117 23.25 4.95 -17.05
N LYS A 118 23.11 3.65 -16.81
CA LYS A 118 22.06 2.83 -17.42
C LYS A 118 20.90 2.50 -16.49
N HIS A 119 20.99 2.81 -15.20
CA HIS A 119 19.98 2.49 -14.20
C HIS A 119 19.60 1.00 -14.19
N VAL A 120 20.56 0.13 -14.51
CA VAL A 120 20.43 -1.32 -14.46
C VAL A 120 21.08 -1.81 -13.18
N ILE A 121 20.29 -2.51 -12.37
CA ILE A 121 20.75 -3.12 -11.14
C ILE A 121 21.06 -4.59 -11.44
N ILE A 122 22.34 -4.93 -11.40
CA ILE A 122 22.79 -6.32 -11.57
C ILE A 122 22.52 -7.08 -10.27
N VAL A 123 21.86 -8.22 -10.37
CA VAL A 123 21.46 -9.03 -9.21
C VAL A 123 21.79 -10.51 -9.42
N SER A 124 22.21 -11.15 -8.33
CA SER A 124 22.31 -12.59 -8.13
C SER A 124 21.02 -13.16 -7.52
N PRO A 125 20.86 -14.49 -7.39
CA PRO A 125 19.70 -15.08 -6.71
C PRO A 125 19.50 -14.55 -5.29
N THR A 126 20.58 -14.39 -4.53
CA THR A 126 20.49 -13.95 -3.13
C THR A 126 20.13 -12.47 -3.01
N SER A 127 20.79 -11.61 -3.79
CA SER A 127 20.51 -10.17 -3.79
C SER A 127 19.13 -9.88 -4.36
N PHE A 128 18.72 -10.57 -5.42
CA PHE A 128 17.37 -10.47 -5.98
C PHE A 128 16.30 -10.83 -4.95
N TYR A 129 16.50 -11.92 -4.19
CA TYR A 129 15.60 -12.30 -3.11
C TYR A 129 15.50 -11.23 -2.01
N ALA A 130 16.62 -10.62 -1.62
CA ALA A 130 16.63 -9.53 -0.65
C ALA A 130 15.85 -8.31 -1.14
N TYR A 131 16.05 -7.89 -2.40
CA TYR A 131 15.28 -6.80 -3.01
C TYR A 131 13.78 -7.11 -3.09
N LEU A 132 13.43 -8.34 -3.46
CA LEU A 132 12.03 -8.80 -3.46
C LEU A 132 11.41 -8.72 -2.06
N GLN A 133 12.13 -9.12 -1.02
CA GLN A 133 11.66 -8.99 0.37
C GLN A 133 11.39 -7.53 0.74
N THR A 134 12.29 -6.61 0.38
CA THR A 134 12.10 -5.17 0.60
C THR A 134 10.87 -4.65 -0.15
N VAL A 135 10.68 -5.05 -1.41
CA VAL A 135 9.49 -4.71 -2.21
C VAL A 135 8.21 -5.23 -1.55
N LEU A 136 8.19 -6.49 -1.13
CA LEU A 136 7.03 -7.11 -0.48
C LEU A 136 6.70 -6.42 0.86
N GLN A 137 7.71 -6.03 1.63
CA GLN A 137 7.52 -5.28 2.87
C GLN A 137 6.93 -3.90 2.59
N GLY A 138 7.44 -3.19 1.58
CA GLY A 138 6.88 -1.91 1.13
C GLY A 138 5.42 -2.03 0.69
N LEU A 139 5.07 -3.07 -0.07
CA LEU A 139 3.70 -3.35 -0.48
C LEU A 139 2.76 -3.60 0.71
N ARG A 140 3.21 -4.34 1.73
CA ARG A 140 2.43 -4.55 2.97
C ARG A 140 2.20 -3.24 3.72
N ALA A 141 3.21 -2.38 3.82
CA ALA A 141 3.08 -1.08 4.47
C ALA A 141 2.04 -0.19 3.76
N LEU A 142 2.02 -0.18 2.42
CA LEU A 142 1.03 0.58 1.64
C LEU A 142 -0.40 0.07 1.84
N GLN A 143 -0.59 -1.25 1.91
CA GLN A 143 -1.91 -1.84 2.18
C GLN A 143 -2.44 -1.47 3.57
N ILE A 144 -1.55 -1.41 4.57
CA ILE A 144 -1.89 -0.96 5.93
C ILE A 144 -2.30 0.51 5.91
N GLU A 145 -1.57 1.36 5.19
CA GLU A 145 -1.89 2.79 5.05
C GLU A 145 -3.27 3.00 4.42
N GLU A 146 -3.58 2.30 3.33
CA GLU A 146 -4.88 2.35 2.66
C GLU A 146 -6.02 1.88 3.59
N SER A 147 -5.78 0.82 4.36
CA SER A 147 -6.73 0.31 5.35
C SER A 147 -6.98 1.32 6.47
N ALA A 148 -5.93 1.99 6.96
CA ALA A 148 -6.04 3.03 7.98
C ALA A 148 -6.87 4.23 7.50
N LYS A 149 -6.67 4.67 6.25
CA LYS A 149 -7.48 5.73 5.63
C LYS A 149 -8.97 5.36 5.59
N GLN A 150 -9.29 4.10 5.26
CA GLN A 150 -10.68 3.63 5.27
C GLN A 150 -11.27 3.59 6.69
N ILE A 151 -10.49 3.20 7.70
CA ILE A 151 -10.93 3.20 9.10
C ILE A 151 -11.28 4.62 9.54
N ILE A 152 -10.40 5.60 9.28
CA ILE A 152 -10.65 7.01 9.63
C ILE A 152 -11.96 7.50 9.01
N LYS A 153 -12.17 7.26 7.71
CA LYS A 153 -13.41 7.64 7.04
C LYS A 153 -14.65 7.03 7.70
N LYS A 154 -14.60 5.75 8.08
CA LYS A 154 -15.72 5.09 8.78
C LYS A 154 -15.97 5.68 10.17
N VAL A 155 -14.91 6.09 10.88
CA VAL A 155 -15.04 6.77 12.18
C VAL A 155 -15.71 8.14 12.02
N GLU A 156 -15.34 8.91 10.99
CA GLU A 156 -16.00 10.19 10.68
C GLU A 156 -17.49 10.01 10.38
N ASP A 157 -17.86 8.99 9.60
CA ASP A 157 -19.26 8.70 9.30
C ASP A 157 -20.02 8.24 10.55
N LEU A 158 -19.39 7.45 11.43
CA LEU A 158 -19.96 7.08 12.72
C LEU A 158 -20.19 8.30 13.62
N GLN A 159 -19.25 9.25 13.65
CA GLN A 159 -19.40 10.49 14.41
C GLN A 159 -20.60 11.30 13.92
N LYS A 160 -20.80 11.42 12.59
CA LYS A 160 -21.99 12.08 12.02
C LYS A 160 -23.28 11.38 12.46
N HIS A 161 -23.31 10.05 12.45
CA HIS A 161 -24.46 9.29 12.94
C HIS A 161 -24.72 9.60 14.42
N LEU A 162 -23.70 9.55 15.28
CA LEU A 162 -23.85 9.85 16.71
C LEU A 162 -24.42 11.25 16.96
N LEU A 163 -23.92 12.27 16.24
CA LEU A 163 -24.46 13.63 16.33
C LEU A 163 -25.92 13.72 15.89
N ASN A 164 -26.29 13.02 14.82
CA ASN A 164 -27.68 12.96 14.36
C ASN A 164 -28.58 12.28 15.38
N TYR A 165 -28.17 11.15 15.95
CA TYR A 165 -28.91 10.47 17.02
C TYR A 165 -29.06 11.35 18.26
N ASN A 166 -27.99 12.05 18.66
CA ASN A 166 -28.07 13.00 19.76
C ASN A 166 -29.13 14.09 19.48
N SER A 167 -29.20 14.62 18.26
CA SER A 167 -30.22 15.59 17.88
C SER A 167 -31.66 15.03 17.97
N PHE A 168 -31.85 13.75 17.63
CA PHE A 168 -33.15 13.08 17.77
C PHE A 168 -33.52 12.88 19.24
N LEU A 169 -32.55 12.50 20.07
CA LEU A 169 -32.75 12.35 21.51
C LEU A 169 -33.08 13.69 22.19
N GLN A 170 -32.42 14.78 21.81
CA GLN A 170 -32.74 16.14 22.28
C GLN A 170 -34.18 16.54 21.92
N LYS A 171 -34.60 16.31 20.66
CA LYS A 171 -35.98 16.57 20.23
C LYS A 171 -36.98 15.71 21.00
N LEU A 172 -36.66 14.44 21.23
CA LEU A 172 -37.49 13.52 22.01
C LEU A 172 -37.66 14.03 23.45
N GLY A 173 -36.56 14.45 24.10
CA GLY A 173 -36.59 15.03 25.44
C GLY A 173 -37.49 16.27 25.52
N SER A 174 -37.39 17.17 24.54
CA SER A 174 -38.25 18.36 24.45
C SER A 174 -39.74 18.01 24.30
N ASN A 175 -40.06 17.05 23.43
CA ASN A 175 -41.43 16.57 23.23
C ASN A 175 -42.01 15.89 24.48
N LEU A 176 -41.20 15.11 25.20
CA LEU A 176 -41.59 14.52 26.48
C LEU A 176 -41.87 15.62 27.52
N GLY A 177 -41.02 16.64 27.62
CA GLY A 177 -41.25 17.79 28.49
C GLY A 177 -42.56 18.53 28.17
N THR A 178 -42.89 18.67 26.88
CA THR A 178 -44.16 19.27 26.44
C THR A 178 -45.34 18.41 26.85
N THR A 179 -45.27 17.09 26.62
CA THR A 179 -46.32 16.13 26.98
C THR A 179 -46.59 16.13 28.48
N VAL A 180 -45.53 16.12 29.30
CA VAL A 180 -45.62 16.21 30.77
C VAL A 180 -46.28 17.52 31.21
N ASN A 181 -45.94 18.65 30.58
CA ASN A 181 -46.57 19.94 30.88
C ASN A 181 -48.08 19.91 30.58
N THR A 182 -48.46 19.41 29.40
CA THR A 182 -49.88 19.31 28.99
C THR A 182 -50.65 18.39 29.93
N TYR A 183 -50.08 17.24 30.32
CA TYR A 183 -50.68 16.33 31.30
C TYR A 183 -50.94 17.05 32.63
N ASN A 184 -49.90 17.69 33.20
CA ASN A 184 -49.99 18.39 34.48
C ASN A 184 -50.99 19.56 34.45
N GLN A 185 -51.08 20.30 33.34
CA GLN A 185 -52.07 21.38 33.17
C GLN A 185 -53.49 20.83 33.08
N THR A 186 -53.71 19.79 32.26
CA THR A 186 -55.03 19.18 32.08
C THR A 186 -55.55 18.61 33.40
N TYR A 187 -54.70 17.95 34.18
CA TYR A 187 -55.10 17.38 35.47
C TYR A 187 -55.43 18.46 36.52
N LYS A 188 -54.77 19.64 36.46
CA LYS A 188 -55.12 20.81 37.27
C LYS A 188 -56.49 21.36 36.89
N GLU A 189 -56.78 21.53 35.60
CA GLU A 189 -58.10 22.00 35.15
C GLU A 189 -59.20 20.99 35.49
N PHE A 190 -58.95 19.69 35.30
CA PHE A 190 -59.86 18.62 35.71
C PHE A 190 -60.17 18.64 37.21
N ALA A 191 -59.17 18.90 38.07
CA ALA A 191 -59.38 19.06 39.50
C ALA A 191 -60.21 20.30 39.88
N LYS A 192 -60.28 21.34 39.01
CA LYS A 192 -61.21 22.46 39.19
C LYS A 192 -62.66 22.04 38.91
N ILE A 193 -62.89 21.20 37.90
CA ILE A 193 -64.22 20.66 37.63
C ILE A 193 -64.75 19.87 38.85
N ASP A 194 -63.91 19.03 39.48
CA ASP A 194 -64.27 18.34 40.73
C ASP A 194 -64.62 19.33 41.84
N LYS A 195 -63.89 20.45 41.94
CA LYS A 195 -64.19 21.52 42.90
C LYS A 195 -65.56 22.15 42.62
N ASP A 196 -65.84 22.52 41.37
CA ASP A 196 -67.11 23.18 40.99
C ASP A 196 -68.30 22.25 41.22
N ILE A 197 -68.16 20.95 40.91
CA ILE A 197 -69.18 19.93 41.22
C ILE A 197 -69.39 19.82 42.72
N THR A 198 -68.31 19.78 43.51
CA THR A 198 -68.37 19.69 44.97
C THR A 198 -69.11 20.89 45.58
N GLU A 199 -68.87 22.11 45.07
CA GLU A 199 -69.55 23.33 45.50
C GLU A 199 -71.06 23.31 45.16
N LEU A 200 -71.44 22.71 44.03
CA LEU A 200 -72.85 22.61 43.60
C LEU A 200 -73.65 21.53 44.33
N THR A 201 -73.01 20.43 44.74
CA THR A 201 -73.70 19.27 45.32
C THR A 201 -73.50 19.10 46.83
N GLU A 202 -72.87 20.07 47.51
CA GLU A 202 -72.45 19.98 48.93
C GLU A 202 -71.65 18.69 49.24
N GLY A 203 -70.94 18.16 48.23
CA GLY A 203 -70.23 16.90 48.30
C GLY A 203 -68.85 17.01 48.96
N LYS A 204 -68.06 15.93 48.94
CA LYS A 204 -66.63 15.97 49.27
C LYS A 204 -65.79 15.86 48.00
N LYS A 205 -64.71 16.64 47.91
CA LYS A 205 -63.70 16.52 46.84
C LYS A 205 -63.19 15.09 46.74
N THR A 206 -63.16 14.56 45.53
CA THR A 206 -62.72 13.18 45.27
C THR A 206 -61.41 13.10 44.51
N ILE A 207 -61.00 14.16 43.80
CA ILE A 207 -59.85 14.10 42.90
C ILE A 207 -58.61 14.77 43.53
N LYS A 208 -57.52 14.00 43.66
CA LYS A 208 -56.20 14.52 44.03
C LYS A 208 -55.31 14.65 42.79
N PRO A 209 -54.86 15.86 42.42
CA PRO A 209 -54.01 16.03 41.26
C PRO A 209 -52.63 15.39 41.46
N LEU A 210 -52.25 14.46 40.58
CA LEU A 210 -50.93 13.83 40.47
C LEU A 210 -50.10 14.68 39.53
N GLN A 211 -48.88 15.03 39.94
CA GLN A 211 -47.92 15.72 39.07
C GLN A 211 -46.82 14.76 38.64
N LEU A 212 -46.47 14.83 37.37
CA LEU A 212 -45.30 14.16 36.81
C LEU A 212 -44.12 15.13 36.75
N ASP A 213 -42.95 14.63 37.14
CA ASP A 213 -41.70 15.38 37.00
C ASP A 213 -41.30 15.52 35.53
N LYS A 214 -40.71 16.67 35.20
CA LYS A 214 -40.23 16.91 33.83
C LYS A 214 -38.94 16.12 33.59
N PRO A 215 -38.67 15.70 32.34
CA PRO A 215 -37.35 15.22 31.98
C PRO A 215 -36.32 16.31 32.29
N THR A 216 -35.35 16.01 33.15
CA THR A 216 -34.20 16.85 33.43
C THR A 216 -33.15 16.63 32.36
N ASP A 217 -32.61 17.72 31.77
CA ASP A 217 -31.39 17.60 30.97
C ASP A 217 -30.26 17.13 31.91
N PRO A 218 -29.54 16.05 31.57
CA PRO A 218 -28.33 15.71 32.28
C PRO A 218 -27.27 16.77 31.95
N GLU A 219 -26.71 17.41 32.99
CA GLU A 219 -25.53 18.29 32.90
C GLU A 219 -24.32 17.62 32.22
#